data_AF-A0A6G0U8Z8-F1
#
_entry.id   AF-A0A6G0U8Z8-F1
#
_cell.length_a   1.000
_cell.length_b   1.000
_cell.length_c   1.000
_cell.angle_alpha   90.00
_cell.angle_beta   90.00
_cell.angle_gamma   90.00
#
_symmetry.space_group_name_H-M   'P 1'
#
loop_
_entity.id
_entity.type
_entity.pdbx_description
1 polymer ?
#
loop_
_entity_poly.entity_id
_entity_poly.type
_entity_poly.pdbx_seq_one_letter_code
_entity_poly.pdbx_strand_id
1 'polypeptide(L)'
;MDVLRPKILNIDGRMYRLNTDDCCPNEYVEPEIDKAEKQMYNSKISERLPAYFERDDIEEEESDDLNIYMEDDRCVLKLEAPNIFYGLIIGRNRENLKNLEYQTRTRIKIPGMRENNVITIKGEQRANVIAAKSKIDAIIKRGRLKQSMTHFVSLPMVNPMVVDNYLAFKKMVLDECGQCRGITELLFQDQFKLHLTITCFVLCNAAEIKRAIKLMEQCENTIIKYRIKIICLT
;
A
#
# COMPACT_ATOMS: atom_id res chain seq x y z
N MET A 1 32.61 3.91 12.23
CA MET A 1 31.71 2.74 12.08
C MET A 1 31.98 2.08 10.73
N ASP A 2 31.98 0.74 10.61
CA ASP A 2 32.04 0.08 9.29
C ASP A 2 30.64 0.10 8.66
N VAL A 3 30.41 1.08 7.78
CA VAL A 3 29.12 1.29 7.09
C VAL A 3 28.68 0.03 6.33
N LEU A 4 29.63 -0.85 5.95
CA LEU A 4 29.36 -2.08 5.22
C LEU A 4 28.98 -3.25 6.16
N ARG A 5 29.13 -3.09 7.48
CA ARG A 5 28.77 -4.09 8.51
C ARG A 5 28.15 -3.42 9.76
N PRO A 6 26.97 -2.78 9.63
CA PRO A 6 26.32 -2.15 10.75
C PRO A 6 25.82 -3.21 11.76
N LYS A 7 25.79 -2.82 13.04
CA LYS A 7 25.22 -3.65 14.10
C LYS A 7 23.72 -3.83 13.83
N ILE A 8 23.21 -5.05 13.96
CA ILE A 8 21.81 -5.36 13.66
C ILE A 8 21.05 -5.58 14.98
N LEU A 9 19.87 -4.98 15.08
CA LEU A 9 18.93 -5.12 16.20
C LEU A 9 17.70 -5.90 15.74
N ASN A 10 17.28 -6.90 16.51
CA ASN A 10 16.05 -7.63 16.27
C ASN A 10 14.94 -7.08 17.19
N ILE A 11 13.85 -6.61 16.60
CA ILE A 11 12.62 -6.25 17.32
C ILE A 11 11.48 -7.02 16.65
N ASP A 12 10.82 -7.90 17.41
CA ASP A 12 9.68 -8.72 16.98
C ASP A 12 9.89 -9.45 15.64
N GLY A 13 11.08 -10.03 15.46
CA GLY A 13 11.42 -10.81 14.26
C GLY A 13 11.82 -9.96 13.06
N ARG A 14 11.88 -8.63 13.19
CA ARG A 14 12.37 -7.72 12.16
C ARG A 14 13.77 -7.22 12.51
N MET A 15 14.65 -7.21 11.51
CA MET A 15 16.07 -6.87 11.66
C MET A 15 16.32 -5.43 11.22
N TYR A 16 16.76 -4.58 12.14
CA TYR A 16 17.04 -3.16 11.94
C TYR A 16 18.54 -2.91 12.01
N ARG A 17 19.07 -2.05 11.12
CA ARG A 17 20.46 -1.59 11.21
C ARG A 17 20.54 -0.43 12.21
N LEU A 18 21.45 -0.53 13.17
CA LEU A 18 21.74 0.56 14.10
C LEU A 18 22.76 1.50 13.45
N ASN A 19 22.39 2.76 13.23
CA ASN A 19 23.35 3.84 12.92
C ASN A 19 23.73 4.50 14.25
N THR A 20 25.00 4.45 14.65
CA THR A 20 25.46 4.99 15.94
C THR A 20 25.87 6.45 15.91
N ASP A 21 25.71 7.14 14.78
CA ASP A 21 26.32 8.47 14.59
C ASP A 21 25.40 9.65 15.00
N ASP A 22 24.18 9.40 15.49
CA ASP A 22 23.30 10.45 16.07
C ASP A 22 23.50 10.68 17.58
N CYS A 23 24.51 10.06 18.19
CA CYS A 23 24.96 10.47 19.52
C CYS A 23 26.11 11.46 19.39
N CYS A 24 25.80 12.73 19.13
CA CYS A 24 26.74 13.81 19.45
C CYS A 24 27.19 13.68 20.91
N PRO A 25 28.48 13.92 21.22
CA PRO A 25 29.04 13.78 22.56
C PRO A 25 28.60 14.98 23.41
N ASN A 26 27.35 14.98 23.87
CA ASN A 26 27.10 15.61 25.15
C ASN A 26 27.38 14.55 26.20
N GLU A 27 28.30 14.88 27.09
CA GLU A 27 28.50 14.24 28.38
C GLU A 27 27.16 14.16 29.12
N TYR A 28 26.38 13.12 28.85
CA TYR A 28 25.31 12.69 29.73
C TYR A 28 25.86 11.52 30.51
N VAL A 29 26.48 11.86 31.63
CA VAL A 29 26.54 10.96 32.79
C VAL A 29 25.10 10.52 33.02
N GLU A 30 24.77 9.25 32.77
CA GLU A 30 23.49 8.69 33.19
C GLU A 30 23.39 8.92 34.71
N PRO A 31 22.44 9.71 35.20
CA PRO A 31 22.12 9.62 36.61
C PRO A 31 21.53 8.21 36.80
N GLU A 32 22.03 7.47 37.80
CA GLU A 32 21.44 6.21 38.22
C GLU A 32 20.01 6.46 38.70
N ILE A 33 19.06 6.44 37.77
CA ILE A 33 17.64 6.56 38.07
C ILE A 33 17.06 5.16 38.14
N ASP A 34 16.43 4.87 39.27
CA ASP A 34 15.82 3.58 39.59
C ASP A 34 14.81 3.13 38.50
N LYS A 35 14.71 1.80 38.32
CA LYS A 35 13.92 1.16 37.27
C LYS A 35 12.44 1.57 37.30
N ALA A 36 11.93 1.95 38.47
CA ALA A 36 10.57 2.44 38.66
C ALA A 36 10.30 3.78 37.96
N GLU A 37 11.26 4.72 37.92
CA GLU A 37 11.06 6.05 37.33
C GLU A 37 11.16 6.04 35.79
N LYS A 38 12.00 5.16 35.21
CA LYS A 38 12.01 4.89 33.75
C LYS A 38 10.65 4.39 33.26
N GLN A 39 9.95 3.59 34.07
CA GLN A 39 8.64 3.03 33.74
C GLN A 39 7.55 4.11 33.76
N MET A 40 7.65 5.06 34.69
CA MET A 40 6.73 6.20 34.79
C MET A 40 6.91 7.24 33.68
N TYR A 41 8.14 7.46 33.19
CA TYR A 41 8.40 8.36 32.06
C TYR A 41 7.91 7.79 30.73
N ASN A 42 8.12 6.49 30.49
CA ASN A 42 7.60 5.80 29.30
C ASN A 42 6.05 5.76 29.29
N SER A 43 5.42 5.61 30.47
CA SER A 43 3.97 5.70 30.64
C SER A 43 3.43 7.08 30.20
N LYS A 44 4.11 8.17 30.59
CA LYS A 44 3.71 9.54 30.27
C LYS A 44 3.89 9.91 28.78
N ILE A 45 4.86 9.32 28.09
CA ILE A 45 5.03 9.49 26.63
C ILE A 45 3.96 8.70 25.86
N SER A 46 3.64 7.49 26.33
CA SER A 46 2.56 6.67 25.76
C SER A 46 1.18 7.32 25.89
N GLU A 47 0.94 8.13 26.92
CA GLU A 47 -0.33 8.86 27.10
C GLU A 47 -0.47 10.09 26.19
N ARG A 48 0.63 10.63 25.63
CA ARG A 48 0.61 11.86 24.81
C ARG A 48 0.57 11.62 23.31
N LEU A 49 0.99 10.46 22.84
CA LEU A 49 0.85 10.08 21.44
C LEU A 49 -0.52 9.43 21.27
N PRO A 50 -1.38 9.92 20.35
CA PRO A 50 -2.57 9.16 20.00
C PRO A 50 -2.11 7.77 19.56
N ALA A 51 -2.57 6.73 20.25
CA ALA A 51 -2.32 5.36 19.84
C ALA A 51 -2.67 5.26 18.36
N TYR A 52 -1.72 4.80 17.55
CA TYR A 52 -1.96 4.53 16.16
C TYR A 52 -2.89 3.31 16.12
N PHE A 53 -4.20 3.56 16.22
CA PHE A 53 -5.18 2.55 15.92
C PHE A 53 -5.01 2.27 14.42
N GLU A 54 -4.50 1.08 14.09
CA GLU A 54 -4.93 0.47 12.84
C GLU A 54 -6.45 0.59 12.88
N ARG A 55 -7.02 1.40 11.99
CA ARG A 55 -8.45 1.34 11.78
C ARG A 55 -8.65 -0.09 11.30
N ASP A 56 -9.09 -0.96 12.19
CA ASP A 56 -9.86 -2.13 11.78
C ASP A 56 -10.92 -1.52 10.88
N ASP A 57 -10.77 -1.76 9.57
CA ASP A 57 -11.64 -1.26 8.52
C ASP A 57 -13.06 -1.49 9.04
N ILE A 58 -13.68 -0.42 9.55
CA ILE A 58 -15.06 -0.37 9.97
C ILE A 58 -15.81 -1.01 8.80
N GLU A 59 -16.69 -1.97 9.08
CA GLU A 59 -17.59 -2.54 8.10
C GLU A 59 -18.16 -1.38 7.27
N GLU A 60 -17.54 -1.16 6.10
CA GLU A 60 -18.06 -0.21 5.14
C GLU A 60 -19.38 -0.85 4.78
N GLU A 61 -20.48 -0.32 5.33
CA GLU A 61 -21.77 -0.37 4.68
C GLU A 61 -21.57 0.33 3.34
N GLU A 62 -20.93 -0.38 2.40
CA GLU A 62 -20.91 -0.11 0.98
C GLU A 62 -22.38 -0.19 0.56
N SER A 63 -23.12 0.90 0.76
CA SER A 63 -24.21 1.29 -0.11
C SER A 63 -23.63 1.73 -1.47
N ASP A 64 -22.71 0.92 -2.00
CA ASP A 64 -22.42 0.90 -3.41
C ASP A 64 -23.66 0.27 -4.03
N ASP A 65 -24.23 0.91 -5.05
CA ASP A 65 -25.33 0.37 -5.83
C ASP A 65 -24.84 -0.95 -6.47
N LEU A 66 -24.91 -2.04 -5.70
CA LEU A 66 -24.54 -3.35 -6.16
C LEU A 66 -25.45 -3.59 -7.36
N ASN A 67 -24.86 -3.62 -8.55
CA ASN A 67 -25.52 -3.83 -9.84
C ASN A 67 -26.17 -5.24 -9.89
N ILE A 68 -27.15 -5.45 -9.01
CA ILE A 68 -27.92 -6.64 -8.81
C ILE A 68 -29.24 -6.42 -9.52
N TYR A 69 -29.48 -7.23 -10.53
CA TYR A 69 -30.71 -7.22 -11.32
C TYR A 69 -31.32 -8.63 -11.31
N MET A 70 -32.57 -8.72 -11.73
CA MET A 70 -33.27 -10.00 -11.87
C MET A 70 -33.13 -10.52 -13.31
N GLU A 71 -32.79 -11.79 -13.46
CA GLU A 71 -32.74 -12.53 -14.73
C GLU A 71 -33.31 -13.93 -14.48
N ASP A 72 -34.36 -14.33 -15.18
CA ASP A 72 -35.03 -15.63 -15.02
C ASP A 72 -35.40 -15.96 -13.56
N ASP A 73 -36.04 -15.02 -12.85
CA ASP A 73 -36.41 -15.11 -11.42
C ASP A 73 -35.23 -15.34 -10.46
N ARG A 74 -34.01 -15.02 -10.89
CA ARG A 74 -32.80 -15.09 -10.06
C ARG A 74 -32.15 -13.73 -9.92
N CYS A 75 -31.64 -13.44 -8.73
CA CYS A 75 -30.76 -12.31 -8.50
C CYS A 75 -29.41 -12.57 -9.18
N VAL A 76 -28.95 -11.62 -9.98
CA VAL A 76 -27.68 -11.69 -10.70
C VAL A 76 -26.83 -10.48 -10.38
N LEU A 77 -25.57 -10.73 -9.99
CA LEU A 77 -24.55 -9.70 -9.78
C LEU A 77 -23.39 -9.90 -10.76
N LYS A 78 -22.92 -8.81 -11.36
CA LYS A 78 -21.71 -8.76 -12.16
C LYS A 78 -20.60 -8.08 -11.35
N LEU A 79 -19.53 -8.82 -11.07
CA LEU A 79 -18.38 -8.37 -10.29
C LEU A 79 -17.15 -8.25 -11.20
N GLU A 80 -16.60 -7.05 -11.33
CA GLU A 80 -15.32 -6.87 -12.00
C GLU A 80 -14.17 -7.31 -11.09
N ALA A 81 -13.36 -8.28 -11.54
CA ALA A 81 -12.25 -8.80 -10.76
C ALA A 81 -11.06 -9.16 -11.67
N PRO A 82 -9.81 -8.78 -11.32
CA PRO A 82 -8.63 -9.16 -12.09
C PRO A 82 -8.44 -10.67 -12.21
N ASN A 83 -8.17 -11.14 -13.43
CA ASN A 83 -8.00 -12.56 -13.75
C ASN A 83 -6.88 -13.26 -12.95
N ILE A 84 -5.85 -12.52 -12.50
CA ILE A 84 -4.78 -13.03 -11.64
C ILE A 84 -5.31 -13.67 -10.35
N PHE A 85 -6.47 -13.22 -9.85
CA PHE A 85 -7.09 -13.76 -8.64
C PHE A 85 -8.03 -14.94 -8.90
N TYR A 86 -8.35 -15.27 -10.16
CA TYR A 86 -9.29 -16.34 -10.48
C TYR A 86 -8.79 -17.70 -9.97
N GLY A 87 -7.49 -17.96 -10.04
CA GLY A 87 -6.91 -19.17 -9.47
C GLY A 87 -7.18 -19.33 -7.98
N LEU A 88 -7.15 -18.23 -7.21
CA LEU A 88 -7.42 -18.24 -5.77
C LEU A 88 -8.90 -18.47 -5.48
N ILE A 89 -9.79 -17.87 -6.26
CA ILE A 89 -11.24 -18.05 -6.13
C ILE A 89 -11.64 -19.49 -6.50
N ILE A 90 -11.07 -20.03 -7.58
CA ILE A 90 -11.33 -21.39 -8.05
C ILE A 90 -10.80 -22.43 -7.06
N GLY A 91 -9.55 -22.27 -6.65
CA GLY A 91 -8.84 -23.24 -5.81
C GLY A 91 -8.48 -24.54 -6.55
N ARG A 92 -7.68 -25.39 -5.89
CA ARG A 92 -7.29 -26.70 -6.44
C ARG A 92 -8.54 -27.55 -6.66
N ASN A 93 -8.64 -28.25 -7.80
CA ASN A 93 -9.80 -29.09 -8.16
C ASN A 93 -11.17 -28.37 -8.08
N ARG A 94 -11.18 -27.04 -8.22
CA ARG A 94 -12.38 -26.19 -8.04
C ARG A 94 -13.02 -26.29 -6.65
N GLU A 95 -12.27 -26.76 -5.65
CA GLU A 95 -12.79 -27.02 -4.31
C GLU A 95 -13.28 -25.72 -3.64
N ASN A 96 -12.50 -24.65 -3.72
CA ASN A 96 -12.88 -23.37 -3.13
C ASN A 96 -14.15 -22.81 -3.80
N LEU A 97 -14.22 -22.85 -5.12
CA LEU A 97 -15.42 -22.44 -5.86
C LEU A 97 -16.66 -23.26 -5.48
N LYS A 98 -16.54 -24.59 -5.39
CA LYS A 98 -17.65 -25.47 -4.97
C LYS A 98 -18.11 -25.14 -3.55
N ASN A 99 -17.17 -24.92 -2.63
CA ASN A 99 -17.48 -24.55 -1.26
C ASN A 99 -18.15 -23.17 -1.18
N LEU A 100 -17.70 -22.19 -1.97
CA LEU A 100 -18.33 -20.87 -2.08
C LEU A 100 -19.78 -20.99 -2.60
N GLU A 101 -19.99 -21.70 -3.71
CA GLU A 101 -21.32 -21.95 -4.28
C GLU A 101 -22.25 -22.64 -3.28
N TYR A 102 -21.76 -23.68 -2.59
CA TYR A 102 -22.52 -24.43 -1.59
C TYR A 102 -22.92 -23.56 -0.38
N GLN A 103 -21.95 -22.88 0.24
CA GLN A 103 -22.18 -22.08 1.44
C GLN A 103 -23.09 -20.87 1.20
N THR A 104 -23.07 -20.33 -0.01
CA THR A 104 -23.84 -19.12 -0.34
C THR A 104 -25.12 -19.43 -1.11
N ARG A 105 -25.36 -20.70 -1.50
CA ARG A 105 -26.49 -21.10 -2.36
C ARG A 105 -26.54 -20.25 -3.64
N THR A 106 -25.38 -20.07 -4.25
CA THR A 106 -25.23 -19.33 -5.51
C THR A 106 -24.54 -20.17 -6.57
N ARG A 107 -24.65 -19.73 -7.83
CA ARG A 107 -23.88 -20.22 -8.96
C ARG A 107 -22.93 -19.13 -9.41
N ILE A 108 -21.64 -19.43 -9.46
CA ILE A 108 -20.59 -18.46 -9.75
C ILE A 108 -19.92 -18.86 -11.08
N LYS A 109 -20.13 -18.04 -12.11
CA LYS A 109 -19.46 -18.19 -13.41
C LYS A 109 -18.25 -17.26 -13.45
N ILE A 110 -17.07 -17.87 -13.46
CA ILE A 110 -15.81 -17.17 -13.67
C ILE A 110 -15.47 -17.21 -15.17
N PRO A 111 -15.19 -16.07 -15.80
CA PRO A 111 -14.92 -16.01 -17.22
C PRO A 111 -13.57 -16.64 -17.56
N GLY A 112 -13.40 -17.03 -18.83
CA GLY A 112 -12.14 -17.52 -19.35
C GLY A 112 -11.04 -16.43 -19.33
N MET A 113 -9.77 -16.83 -19.41
CA MET A 113 -8.63 -15.89 -19.38
C MET A 113 -8.63 -14.84 -20.51
N ARG A 114 -9.35 -15.09 -21.61
CA ARG A 114 -9.48 -14.21 -22.78
C ARG A 114 -10.82 -13.48 -22.83
N GLU A 115 -11.71 -13.74 -21.88
CA GLU A 115 -13.01 -13.10 -21.78
C GLU A 115 -12.93 -11.83 -20.93
N ASN A 116 -14.04 -11.09 -20.86
CA ASN A 116 -14.15 -9.91 -20.02
C ASN A 116 -13.90 -10.28 -18.55
N ASN A 117 -13.20 -9.44 -17.79
CA ASN A 117 -12.82 -9.66 -16.38
C ASN A 117 -14.02 -9.56 -15.41
N VAL A 118 -15.17 -10.13 -15.77
CA VAL A 118 -16.45 -9.99 -15.08
C VAL A 118 -16.94 -11.36 -14.60
N ILE A 119 -16.89 -11.57 -13.29
CA ILE A 119 -17.48 -12.74 -12.62
C ILE A 119 -18.99 -12.52 -12.52
N THR A 120 -19.78 -13.54 -12.87
CA THR A 120 -21.24 -13.50 -12.73
C THR A 120 -21.68 -14.39 -11.58
N ILE A 121 -22.41 -13.84 -10.62
CA ILE A 121 -22.97 -14.54 -9.47
C ILE A 121 -24.49 -14.58 -9.64
N LYS A 122 -25.09 -15.77 -9.63
CA LYS A 122 -26.55 -15.95 -9.68
C LYS A 122 -27.05 -16.65 -8.42
N GLY A 123 -28.14 -16.18 -7.82
CA GLY A 123 -28.74 -16.79 -6.63
C GLY A 123 -30.24 -16.49 -6.54
N GLU A 124 -30.96 -17.26 -5.73
CA GLU A 124 -32.40 -17.06 -5.53
C GLU A 124 -32.73 -15.81 -4.72
N GLN A 125 -31.86 -15.46 -3.76
CA GLN A 125 -32.06 -14.33 -2.86
C GLN A 125 -30.92 -13.32 -3.00
N ARG A 126 -31.25 -12.04 -2.89
CA ARG A 126 -30.27 -10.95 -2.91
C ARG A 126 -29.18 -11.14 -1.84
N ALA A 127 -29.57 -11.56 -0.64
CA ALA A 127 -28.64 -11.81 0.46
C ALA A 127 -27.58 -12.87 0.13
N ASN A 128 -27.96 -13.94 -0.59
CA ASN A 128 -27.05 -15.00 -1.02
C ASN A 128 -25.98 -14.48 -2.00
N VAL A 129 -26.40 -13.64 -2.94
CA VAL A 129 -25.50 -13.02 -3.93
C VAL A 129 -24.54 -12.04 -3.27
N ILE A 130 -25.01 -11.24 -2.31
CA ILE A 130 -24.17 -10.33 -1.52
C ILE A 130 -23.13 -11.13 -0.72
N ALA A 131 -23.56 -12.18 -0.01
CA ALA A 131 -22.66 -13.03 0.76
C ALA A 131 -21.56 -13.68 -0.12
N ALA A 132 -21.91 -14.08 -1.35
CA ALA A 132 -20.95 -14.59 -2.33
C ALA A 132 -19.95 -13.51 -2.78
N LYS A 133 -20.41 -12.29 -3.08
CA LYS A 133 -19.53 -11.14 -3.39
C LYS A 133 -18.55 -10.91 -2.24
N SER A 134 -19.02 -10.75 -1.00
CA SER A 134 -18.16 -10.47 0.15
C SER A 134 -17.08 -11.54 0.35
N LYS A 135 -17.41 -12.82 0.16
CA LYS A 135 -16.41 -13.91 0.24
C LYS A 135 -15.40 -13.85 -0.89
N ILE A 136 -15.81 -13.53 -2.12
CA ILE A 136 -14.89 -13.35 -3.25
C ILE A 136 -13.97 -12.15 -3.01
N ASP A 137 -14.52 -11.03 -2.56
CA ASP A 137 -13.76 -9.81 -2.24
C ASP A 137 -12.73 -10.06 -1.15
N ALA A 138 -13.07 -10.83 -0.10
CA ALA A 138 -12.12 -11.23 0.93
C ALA A 138 -10.96 -12.09 0.36
N ILE A 139 -11.25 -13.01 -0.56
CA ILE A 139 -10.22 -13.81 -1.25
C ILE A 139 -9.31 -12.90 -2.08
N ILE A 140 -9.88 -11.94 -2.82
CA ILE A 140 -9.14 -10.97 -3.63
C ILE A 140 -8.29 -10.07 -2.73
N LYS A 141 -8.84 -9.52 -1.64
CA LYS A 141 -8.12 -8.67 -0.67
C LYS A 141 -6.90 -9.42 -0.13
N ARG A 142 -7.08 -10.66 0.34
CA ARG A 142 -5.97 -11.50 0.82
C ARG A 142 -4.94 -11.82 -0.27
N GLY A 143 -5.40 -12.07 -1.49
CA GLY A 143 -4.51 -12.29 -2.65
C GLY A 143 -3.67 -11.06 -2.96
N ARG A 144 -4.28 -9.87 -2.94
CA ARG A 144 -3.66 -8.58 -3.24
C ARG A 144 -2.58 -8.21 -2.22
N LEU A 145 -2.80 -8.49 -0.93
CA LEU A 145 -1.80 -8.27 0.12
C LEU A 145 -0.50 -9.07 -0.09
N LYS A 146 -0.54 -10.14 -0.88
CA LYS A 146 0.63 -10.97 -1.22
C LYS A 146 1.32 -10.53 -2.52
N GLN A 147 0.76 -9.58 -3.25
CA GLN A 147 1.36 -9.07 -4.48
C GLN A 147 2.42 -8.02 -4.16
N SER A 148 3.46 -7.98 -4.97
CA SER A 148 4.41 -6.87 -4.95
C SER A 148 3.74 -5.58 -5.38
N MET A 149 4.21 -4.45 -4.84
CA MET A 149 3.78 -3.13 -5.30
C MET A 149 4.08 -3.00 -6.80
N THR A 150 3.13 -2.42 -7.53
CA THR A 150 3.20 -2.31 -9.00
C THR A 150 3.30 -0.86 -9.45
N HIS A 151 2.69 0.04 -8.69
CA HIS A 151 2.61 1.46 -9.01
C HIS A 151 2.81 2.26 -7.73
N PHE A 152 3.18 3.52 -7.88
CA PHE A 152 3.16 4.48 -6.79
C PHE A 152 2.64 5.81 -7.27
N VAL A 153 2.04 6.55 -6.35
CA VAL A 153 1.68 7.95 -6.58
C VAL A 153 2.79 8.83 -6.04
N SER A 154 3.21 9.77 -6.87
CA SER A 154 4.23 10.73 -6.49
C SER A 154 3.87 12.15 -6.86
N LEU A 155 4.44 13.07 -6.08
CA LEU A 155 4.42 14.50 -6.32
C LEU A 155 5.78 14.95 -6.85
N PRO A 156 5.84 15.59 -8.03
CA PRO A 156 7.08 16.17 -8.53
C PRO A 156 7.58 17.27 -7.58
N MET A 157 8.86 17.20 -7.19
CA MET A 157 9.51 18.14 -6.27
C MET A 157 10.39 19.14 -7.03
N VAL A 158 9.84 19.71 -8.10
CA VAL A 158 10.58 20.56 -9.06
C VAL A 158 10.36 22.06 -8.83
N ASN A 159 9.89 22.43 -7.64
CA ASN A 159 9.79 23.83 -7.25
C ASN A 159 11.21 24.45 -7.20
N PRO A 160 11.44 25.67 -7.73
CA PRO A 160 12.76 26.31 -7.73
C PRO A 160 13.45 26.29 -6.36
N MET A 161 12.73 26.57 -5.28
CA MET A 161 13.29 26.55 -3.93
C MET A 161 13.84 25.17 -3.54
N VAL A 162 13.15 24.09 -3.91
CA VAL A 162 13.59 22.72 -3.63
C VAL A 162 14.79 22.35 -4.50
N VAL A 163 14.75 22.73 -5.78
CA VAL A 163 15.84 22.48 -6.72
C VAL A 163 17.13 23.21 -6.31
N ASP A 164 17.03 24.47 -5.92
CA ASP A 164 18.16 25.29 -5.49
C ASP A 164 18.79 24.74 -4.21
N ASN A 165 17.97 24.40 -3.22
CA ASN A 165 18.43 23.78 -1.97
C ASN A 165 19.05 22.40 -2.22
N TYR A 166 18.48 21.60 -3.13
CA TYR A 166 19.02 20.31 -3.53
C TYR A 166 20.41 20.45 -4.17
N LEU A 167 20.58 21.42 -5.07
CA LEU A 167 21.86 21.69 -5.72
C LEU A 167 22.91 22.21 -4.74
N ALA A 168 22.52 23.09 -3.82
CA ALA A 168 23.39 23.56 -2.74
C ALA A 168 23.86 22.40 -1.86
N PHE A 169 22.94 21.52 -1.45
CA PHE A 169 23.26 20.31 -0.68
C PHE A 169 24.19 19.37 -1.46
N LYS A 170 23.89 19.09 -2.74
CA LYS A 170 24.74 18.28 -3.61
C LYS A 170 26.16 18.81 -3.66
N LYS A 171 26.31 20.12 -3.86
CA LYS A 171 27.62 20.78 -3.89
C LYS A 171 28.35 20.62 -2.56
N MET A 172 27.69 20.92 -1.45
CA MET A 172 28.26 20.79 -0.10
C MET A 172 28.78 19.37 0.16
N VAL A 173 28.01 18.33 -0.17
CA VAL A 173 28.44 16.93 0.02
C VAL A 173 29.62 16.57 -0.87
N LEU A 174 29.64 17.01 -2.13
CA LEU A 174 30.76 16.75 -3.03
C LEU A 174 32.03 17.49 -2.59
N ASP A 175 31.90 18.71 -2.07
CA ASP A 175 33.02 19.52 -1.58
C ASP A 175 33.61 18.93 -0.27
N GLU A 176 32.76 18.49 0.66
CA GLU A 176 33.21 17.98 1.98
C GLU A 176 33.60 16.50 1.95
N CYS A 177 32.92 15.70 1.13
CA CYS A 177 33.00 14.24 1.17
C CYS A 177 33.39 13.60 -0.17
N GLY A 178 33.69 14.36 -1.23
CA GLY A 178 33.97 13.82 -2.57
C GLY A 178 35.21 12.94 -2.65
N GLN A 179 36.16 13.08 -1.73
CA GLN A 179 37.32 12.19 -1.60
C GLN A 179 36.97 10.80 -1.05
N CYS A 180 35.80 10.63 -0.44
CA CYS A 180 35.38 9.35 0.11
C CYS A 180 34.97 8.39 -1.00
N ARG A 181 35.32 7.11 -0.84
CA ARG A 181 35.01 6.07 -1.82
C ARG A 181 33.49 5.99 -2.07
N GLY A 182 33.10 6.13 -3.33
CA GLY A 182 31.70 5.97 -3.77
C GLY A 182 30.87 7.25 -3.73
N ILE A 183 31.42 8.36 -3.22
CA ILE A 183 30.76 9.67 -3.25
C ILE A 183 31.18 10.37 -4.54
N THR A 184 30.31 10.29 -5.54
CA THR A 184 30.50 10.93 -6.85
C THR A 184 29.21 11.61 -7.26
N GLU A 185 29.26 12.42 -8.31
CA GLU A 185 28.08 13.10 -8.85
C GLU A 185 26.93 12.13 -9.21
N LEU A 186 27.26 10.89 -9.56
CA LEU A 186 26.31 9.83 -9.89
C LEU A 186 25.43 9.38 -8.71
N LEU A 187 25.81 9.71 -7.47
CA LEU A 187 25.00 9.43 -6.28
C LEU A 187 23.73 10.30 -6.24
N PHE A 188 23.75 11.43 -6.93
CA PHE A 188 22.71 12.44 -6.90
C PHE A 188 21.74 12.25 -8.07
N GLN A 189 20.45 12.21 -7.76
CA GLN A 189 19.36 12.20 -8.74
C GLN A 189 19.36 13.48 -9.59
N ASP A 190 18.85 13.38 -10.81
CA ASP A 190 18.56 14.56 -11.63
C ASP A 190 17.57 15.49 -10.91
N GLN A 191 17.92 16.78 -10.82
CA GLN A 191 17.15 17.80 -10.09
C GLN A 191 15.70 17.95 -10.59
N PHE A 192 15.43 17.63 -11.86
CA PHE A 192 14.10 17.67 -12.47
C PHE A 192 13.36 16.33 -12.39
N LYS A 193 14.02 15.28 -11.86
CA LYS A 193 13.43 13.96 -11.56
C LYS A 193 13.17 13.73 -10.07
N LEU A 194 13.36 14.77 -9.24
CA LEU A 194 12.99 14.74 -7.84
C LEU A 194 11.48 14.56 -7.70
N HIS A 195 11.08 13.60 -6.87
CA HIS A 195 9.69 13.32 -6.56
C HIS A 195 9.56 12.80 -5.13
N LEU A 196 8.41 13.07 -4.52
CA LEU A 196 8.00 12.51 -3.24
C LEU A 196 6.97 11.41 -3.50
N THR A 197 7.25 10.18 -3.07
CA THR A 197 6.27 9.10 -3.10
C THR A 197 5.29 9.25 -1.94
N ILE A 198 3.99 9.30 -2.25
CA ILE A 198 2.93 9.46 -1.26
C ILE A 198 2.37 8.11 -0.83
N THR A 199 2.12 7.22 -1.78
CA THR A 199 1.59 5.89 -1.52
C THR A 199 1.88 4.93 -2.66
N CYS A 200 1.79 3.64 -2.39
CA CYS A 200 2.01 2.56 -3.35
C CYS A 200 0.71 1.78 -3.58
N PHE A 201 0.55 1.25 -4.78
CA PHE A 201 -0.63 0.48 -5.20
C PHE A 201 -0.24 -0.87 -5.81
N VAL A 202 -1.16 -1.82 -5.64
CA VAL A 202 -1.24 -3.03 -6.44
C VAL A 202 -2.40 -2.84 -7.42
N LEU A 203 -2.10 -2.49 -8.67
CA LEU A 203 -3.07 -2.36 -9.76
C LEU A 203 -2.82 -3.51 -10.74
N CYS A 204 -3.78 -4.44 -10.83
CA CYS A 204 -3.57 -5.74 -11.45
C CYS A 204 -3.98 -5.79 -12.93
N ASN A 205 -4.73 -4.80 -13.43
CA ASN A 205 -5.13 -4.75 -14.84
C ASN A 205 -5.35 -3.30 -15.33
N ALA A 206 -5.49 -3.15 -16.64
CA ALA A 206 -5.70 -1.84 -17.27
C ALA A 206 -6.98 -1.13 -16.80
N ALA A 207 -8.02 -1.87 -16.40
CA ALA A 207 -9.25 -1.27 -15.89
C ALA A 207 -9.04 -0.62 -14.51
N GLU A 208 -8.30 -1.26 -13.62
CA GLU A 208 -7.90 -0.70 -12.33
C GLU A 208 -7.01 0.53 -12.50
N ILE A 209 -6.04 0.49 -13.41
CA ILE A 209 -5.18 1.64 -13.74
C ILE A 209 -6.05 2.81 -14.23
N LYS A 210 -6.95 2.56 -15.17
CA LYS A 210 -7.85 3.59 -15.71
C LYS A 210 -8.76 4.19 -14.63
N ARG A 211 -9.29 3.38 -13.72
CA ARG A 211 -10.07 3.85 -12.57
C ARG A 211 -9.23 4.70 -11.62
N ALA A 212 -8.02 4.25 -11.28
CA ALA A 212 -7.11 4.98 -10.40
C ALA A 212 -6.75 6.36 -10.99
N ILE A 213 -6.42 6.42 -12.29
CA ILE A 213 -6.16 7.70 -12.99
C ILE A 213 -7.39 8.61 -12.91
N LYS A 214 -8.58 8.10 -13.26
CA LYS A 214 -9.82 8.88 -13.24
C LYS A 214 -10.12 9.46 -11.84
N LEU A 215 -9.94 8.66 -10.78
CA LEU A 215 -10.15 9.11 -9.41
C LEU A 215 -9.14 10.21 -9.02
N MET A 216 -7.89 10.09 -9.44
CA MET A 216 -6.87 11.11 -9.18
C MET A 216 -7.12 12.42 -9.94
N GLU A 217 -7.57 12.34 -11.19
CA GLU A 217 -7.99 13.51 -11.99
C GLU A 217 -9.17 14.23 -11.34
N GLN A 218 -10.10 13.50 -10.72
CA GLN A 218 -11.20 14.10 -9.94
C GLN A 218 -10.68 14.85 -8.70
N CYS A 219 -9.63 14.33 -8.05
CA CYS A 219 -8.97 14.99 -6.91
C CYS A 219 -8.13 16.21 -7.32
N GLU A 220 -7.58 16.25 -8.54
CA GLU A 220 -6.76 17.37 -9.03
C GLU A 220 -7.56 18.68 -9.03
N ASN A 221 -8.85 18.62 -9.38
CA ASN A 221 -9.74 19.80 -9.42
C ASN A 221 -10.16 20.31 -8.02
N THR A 222 -9.86 19.59 -6.94
CA THR A 222 -10.34 19.89 -5.59
C THR A 222 -9.23 20.13 -4.58
N ILE A 223 -8.05 19.51 -4.71
CA ILE A 223 -7.05 19.47 -3.62
C ILE A 223 -5.64 19.93 -4.04
N ILE A 224 -5.16 19.65 -5.26
CA ILE A 224 -3.74 19.82 -5.59
C ILE A 224 -3.52 20.42 -6.99
N LYS A 225 -3.11 21.70 -7.05
CA LYS A 225 -2.67 22.38 -8.29
C LYS A 225 -1.38 21.79 -8.89
N TYR A 226 -0.69 20.95 -8.13
CA TYR A 226 0.52 20.23 -8.53
C TYR A 226 0.16 18.87 -9.13
N ARG A 227 0.44 18.69 -10.43
CA ARG A 227 0.17 17.47 -11.19
C ARG A 227 0.68 16.21 -10.48
N ILE A 228 -0.25 15.41 -9.94
CA ILE A 228 0.02 14.09 -9.36
C ILE A 228 0.35 13.11 -10.49
N LYS A 229 1.32 12.22 -10.27
CA LYS A 229 1.66 11.16 -11.24
C LYS A 229 1.55 9.78 -10.63
N ILE A 230 0.86 8.87 -11.32
CA ILE A 230 1.00 7.43 -11.11
C ILE A 230 2.19 6.96 -11.94
N ILE A 231 3.17 6.34 -11.29
CA ILE A 231 4.34 5.77 -11.94
C ILE A 231 4.32 4.26 -11.76
N CYS A 232 4.53 3.52 -12.84
CA CYS A 232 4.70 2.06 -12.80
C CYS A 232 6.12 1.72 -12.32
N LEU A 233 6.25 0.70 -11.49
CA LEU A 233 7.54 0.25 -10.93
C LEU A 233 8.34 -0.67 -11.87
N THR A 234 7.89 -0.84 -13.12
CA THR A 234 8.50 -1.71 -14.14
C THR A 234 9.57 -1.01 -14.95
#